data_AF-A0A2H9RKY9-F1
#
_entry.id   AF-A0A2H9RKY9-F1
#
_cell.length_a   1.000
_cell.length_b   1.000
_cell.length_c   1.000
_cell.angle_alpha   90.00
_cell.angle_beta   90.00
_cell.angle_gamma   90.00
#
_symmetry.space_group_name_H-M   'P 1'
#
loop_
_entity.id
_entity.type
_entity.pdbx_description
1 polymer ?
#
loop_
_entity_poly.entity_id
_entity_poly.type
_entity_poly.pdbx_seq_one_letter_code
_entity_poly.pdbx_strand_id
1 'polypeptide(L)'
;MVRKKFFRERTPTQIRKLDIRPASTAKGLVDRIFELGPTEALLIRAQIIPGRFYSGNASSAEAARKAYKHGHYINLPQARSLQDAMEETRLPHEIRAEAFANHLEGESESEIQSVGYAFRPVQGRDRTKRLVPFAWLMEGARIFTYAVQSAGGIDVKPYPDAERVETEGANIVVSVPSRTEKKERYQSRLHSVPVIDNRAKHAISLGFNSTYSEGKVPEHSLWSFGYKFKGDQEESHSLITYPHDVAGMLGVSAHFMVKMQNKVPWDMNQFAKPSQLAADFYRKLRNNVLITDPSIEGKDKNRKLYVPEVSIMLARLIGRVGTEESMFWMAGRDPRPDSYDWSIPGED
;
A
#
# COMPACT_ATOMS: atom_id res chain seq x y z
N MET A 1 18.67 11.04 8.32
CA MET A 1 17.41 11.62 8.86
C MET A 1 16.81 10.65 9.88
N VAL A 2 16.43 11.13 11.07
CA VAL A 2 15.90 10.27 12.17
C VAL A 2 14.38 10.07 12.01
N ARG A 3 13.89 8.83 12.15
CA ARG A 3 12.44 8.53 12.14
C ARG A 3 11.83 8.78 13.52
N LYS A 4 10.61 9.33 13.54
CA LYS A 4 9.83 9.52 14.76
C LYS A 4 9.58 8.19 15.47
N LYS A 5 9.47 8.18 16.80
CA LYS A 5 9.29 6.95 17.64
C LYS A 5 8.24 6.00 17.05
N PHE A 6 7.06 6.52 16.69
CA PHE A 6 5.95 5.76 16.09
C PHE A 6 6.32 4.98 14.80
N PHE A 7 7.24 5.52 14.00
CA PHE A 7 7.67 4.93 12.73
C PHE A 7 9.00 4.17 12.82
N ARG A 8 9.54 4.00 14.03
CA ARG A 8 10.74 3.19 14.23
C ARG A 8 10.40 1.73 13.94
N GLU A 9 11.44 1.02 13.54
CA GLU A 9 11.41 -0.42 13.30
C GLU A 9 12.72 -0.98 13.84
N ARG A 10 12.74 -2.25 14.24
CA ARG A 10 13.99 -2.93 14.60
C ARG A 10 14.99 -2.87 13.44
N THR A 11 16.24 -2.56 13.71
CA THR A 11 17.35 -2.64 12.74
C THR A 11 17.69 -4.11 12.46
N PRO A 12 18.36 -4.44 11.33
CA PRO A 12 18.82 -5.81 11.09
C PRO A 12 19.62 -6.39 12.27
N THR A 13 20.46 -5.58 12.90
CA THR A 13 21.23 -5.96 14.09
C THR A 13 20.34 -6.29 15.29
N GLN A 14 19.28 -5.52 15.52
CA GLN A 14 18.32 -5.82 16.60
C GLN A 14 17.55 -7.11 16.31
N ILE A 15 17.12 -7.35 15.06
CA ILE A 15 16.41 -8.58 14.70
C ILE A 15 17.31 -9.80 14.88
N ARG A 16 18.61 -9.68 14.59
CA ARG A 16 19.57 -10.79 14.79
C ARG A 16 19.79 -11.18 16.26
N LYS A 17 19.41 -10.32 17.21
CA LYS A 17 19.49 -10.62 18.65
C LYS A 17 18.26 -11.39 19.18
N LEU A 18 17.22 -11.52 18.35
CA LEU A 18 16.04 -12.32 18.66
C LEU A 18 16.33 -13.82 18.42
N ASP A 19 15.45 -14.70 18.88
CA ASP A 19 15.54 -16.14 18.60
C ASP A 19 15.21 -16.42 17.11
N ILE A 20 16.24 -16.62 16.29
CA ILE A 20 16.09 -16.75 14.83
C ILE A 20 15.75 -18.19 14.42
N ARG A 21 14.60 -18.35 13.78
CA ARG A 21 14.18 -19.58 13.10
C ARG A 21 14.45 -19.47 11.59
N PRO A 22 15.23 -20.40 10.99
CA PRO A 22 15.44 -20.38 9.55
C PRO A 22 14.23 -20.93 8.78
N ALA A 23 13.93 -20.33 7.63
CA ALA A 23 12.97 -20.84 6.65
C ALA A 23 13.64 -21.01 5.28
N SER A 24 13.89 -22.26 4.89
CA SER A 24 14.57 -22.60 3.64
C SER A 24 13.63 -22.70 2.43
N THR A 25 12.31 -22.68 2.65
CA THR A 25 11.30 -22.80 1.60
C THR A 25 10.40 -21.56 1.58
N ALA A 26 9.78 -21.30 0.43
CA ALA A 26 8.80 -20.22 0.27
C ALA A 26 7.39 -20.59 0.78
N LYS A 27 7.16 -21.88 1.10
CA LYS A 27 5.87 -22.42 1.56
C LYS A 27 5.72 -22.28 3.07
N GLY A 28 4.53 -21.87 3.52
CA GLY A 28 4.20 -21.72 4.94
C GLY A 28 4.89 -20.53 5.59
N LEU A 29 5.35 -19.54 4.83
CA LEU A 29 6.00 -18.36 5.40
C LEU A 29 4.98 -17.49 6.11
N VAL A 30 3.75 -17.37 5.57
CA VAL A 30 2.67 -16.60 6.21
C VAL A 30 2.40 -17.12 7.62
N ASP A 31 2.11 -18.42 7.76
CA ASP A 31 1.78 -19.04 9.05
C ASP A 31 2.96 -18.91 10.03
N ARG A 32 4.19 -19.18 9.57
CA ARG A 32 5.41 -19.01 10.39
C ARG A 32 5.60 -17.59 10.90
N ILE A 33 5.26 -16.57 10.10
CA ILE A 33 5.38 -15.16 10.51
C ILE A 33 4.28 -14.81 11.52
N PHE A 34 3.06 -15.32 11.34
CA PHE A 34 1.98 -15.15 12.30
C PHE A 34 2.31 -15.76 13.66
N GLU A 35 2.93 -16.92 13.67
CA GLU A 35 3.28 -17.65 14.89
C GLU A 35 4.47 -17.02 15.65
N LEU A 36 5.21 -16.07 15.06
CA LEU A 36 6.34 -15.44 15.74
C LEU A 36 5.90 -14.75 17.04
N GLY A 37 6.53 -15.15 18.14
CA GLY A 37 6.47 -14.45 19.41
C GLY A 37 7.22 -13.11 19.38
N PRO A 38 7.06 -12.27 20.43
CA PRO A 38 7.68 -10.94 20.49
C PRO A 38 9.23 -10.97 20.43
N THR A 39 9.83 -12.04 20.95
CA THR A 39 11.28 -12.27 21.05
C THR A 39 11.83 -13.18 19.95
N GLU A 40 10.99 -13.59 18.99
CA GLU A 40 11.35 -14.53 17.93
C GLU A 40 11.54 -13.79 16.60
N ALA A 41 12.38 -14.35 15.73
CA ALA A 41 12.59 -13.84 14.39
C ALA A 41 12.59 -14.96 13.35
N LEU A 42 12.26 -14.63 12.11
CA LEU A 42 12.35 -15.52 10.97
C LEU A 42 13.47 -15.07 10.03
N LEU A 43 14.37 -15.99 9.69
CA LEU A 43 15.36 -15.78 8.62
C LEU A 43 14.95 -16.56 7.38
N ILE A 44 14.46 -15.84 6.37
CA ILE A 44 14.10 -16.39 5.08
C ILE A 44 15.39 -16.64 4.28
N ARG A 45 15.59 -17.89 3.86
CA ARG A 45 16.67 -18.32 2.95
C ARG A 45 16.16 -18.65 1.55
N ALA A 46 14.83 -18.58 1.36
CA ALA A 46 14.18 -18.73 0.07
C ALA A 46 14.07 -17.40 -0.68
N GLN A 47 13.99 -17.48 -2.00
CA GLN A 47 13.79 -16.34 -2.87
C GLN A 47 12.30 -15.91 -2.89
N ILE A 48 12.03 -14.63 -2.68
CA ILE A 48 10.68 -14.05 -2.75
C ILE A 48 10.42 -13.39 -4.11
N ILE A 49 11.41 -12.62 -4.61
CA ILE A 49 11.30 -11.97 -5.93
C ILE A 49 11.39 -13.03 -7.04
N PRO A 50 10.51 -13.02 -8.05
CA PRO A 50 10.55 -14.02 -9.13
C PRO A 50 11.90 -14.08 -9.86
N GLY A 51 12.38 -15.30 -10.17
CA GLY A 51 13.69 -15.56 -10.78
C GLY A 51 13.98 -14.75 -12.05
N ARG A 52 12.95 -14.49 -12.87
CA ARG A 52 13.07 -13.69 -14.09
C ARG A 52 13.65 -12.28 -13.90
N PHE A 53 13.54 -11.71 -12.69
CA PHE A 53 14.07 -10.37 -12.40
C PHE A 53 15.56 -10.36 -12.02
N TYR A 54 16.17 -11.53 -11.79
CA TYR A 54 17.60 -11.69 -11.49
C TYR A 54 18.47 -11.87 -12.74
N SER A 55 17.89 -11.75 -13.94
CA SER A 55 18.62 -11.88 -15.19
C SER A 55 19.80 -10.90 -15.29
N GLY A 56 20.93 -11.40 -15.80
CA GLY A 56 22.14 -10.63 -16.03
C GLY A 56 22.97 -10.30 -14.79
N ASN A 57 23.08 -11.23 -13.81
CA ASN A 57 23.81 -11.04 -12.55
C ASN A 57 23.30 -9.86 -11.70
N ALA A 58 22.02 -9.53 -11.82
CA ALA A 58 21.42 -8.45 -11.05
C ALA A 58 21.49 -8.76 -9.54
N SER A 59 21.93 -7.78 -8.76
CA SER A 59 21.84 -7.83 -7.29
C SER A 59 20.39 -7.97 -6.84
N SER A 60 20.17 -8.44 -5.60
CA SER A 60 18.80 -8.52 -5.06
C SER A 60 18.11 -7.16 -5.02
N ALA A 61 18.86 -6.07 -4.82
CA ALA A 61 18.32 -4.71 -4.85
C ALA A 61 17.81 -4.33 -6.24
N GLU A 62 18.56 -4.66 -7.30
CA GLU A 62 18.15 -4.41 -8.68
C GLU A 62 16.97 -5.30 -9.09
N ALA A 63 17.00 -6.58 -8.74
CA ALA A 63 15.90 -7.51 -8.99
C ALA A 63 14.61 -7.03 -8.29
N ALA A 64 14.70 -6.56 -7.05
CA ALA A 64 13.58 -5.95 -6.34
C ALA A 64 13.07 -4.70 -7.08
N ARG A 65 13.95 -3.77 -7.49
CA ARG A 65 13.52 -2.57 -8.25
C ARG A 65 12.82 -2.94 -9.57
N LYS A 66 13.36 -3.91 -10.31
CA LYS A 66 12.72 -4.43 -11.54
C LYS A 66 11.35 -5.04 -11.24
N ALA A 67 11.23 -5.86 -10.21
CA ALA A 67 9.96 -6.45 -9.79
C ALA A 67 8.96 -5.40 -9.29
N TYR A 68 9.43 -4.34 -8.65
CA TYR A 68 8.56 -3.26 -8.21
C TYR A 68 7.92 -2.51 -9.39
N LYS A 69 8.70 -2.31 -10.46
CA LYS A 69 8.25 -1.61 -11.68
C LYS A 69 7.50 -2.50 -12.67
N HIS A 70 7.96 -3.73 -12.89
CA HIS A 70 7.46 -4.65 -13.92
C HIS A 70 6.88 -5.96 -13.36
N GLY A 71 6.69 -6.03 -12.05
CA GLY A 71 6.10 -7.18 -11.37
C GLY A 71 4.64 -7.40 -11.73
N HIS A 72 4.09 -8.47 -11.20
CA HIS A 72 2.68 -8.77 -11.37
C HIS A 72 1.84 -7.82 -10.51
N TYR A 73 0.95 -7.05 -11.16
CA TYR A 73 -0.10 -6.28 -10.50
C TYR A 73 -1.45 -6.79 -11.00
N ILE A 74 -2.32 -7.16 -10.07
CA ILE A 74 -3.68 -7.63 -10.37
C ILE A 74 -4.45 -6.49 -11.03
N ASN A 75 -4.93 -6.68 -12.26
CA ASN A 75 -5.78 -5.69 -12.90
C ASN A 75 -7.20 -5.84 -12.33
N LEU A 76 -7.74 -4.77 -11.76
CA LEU A 76 -9.11 -4.80 -11.26
C LEU A 76 -10.11 -4.94 -12.43
N PRO A 77 -11.17 -5.75 -12.28
CA PRO A 77 -12.27 -5.76 -13.22
C PRO A 77 -12.96 -4.39 -13.13
N GLN A 78 -12.85 -3.60 -14.18
CA GLN A 78 -13.36 -2.23 -14.20
C GLN A 78 -14.06 -1.94 -15.53
N ALA A 79 -14.94 -0.94 -15.48
CA ALA A 79 -15.53 -0.32 -16.66
C ALA A 79 -14.47 0.07 -17.71
N ARG A 80 -14.82 -0.07 -19.00
CA ARG A 80 -13.96 0.30 -20.12
C ARG A 80 -14.34 1.64 -20.73
N SER A 81 -15.59 2.06 -20.55
CA SER A 81 -16.11 3.35 -20.99
C SER A 81 -16.66 4.18 -19.82
N LEU A 82 -16.90 5.47 -20.07
CA LEU A 82 -17.59 6.34 -19.11
C LEU A 82 -19.03 5.85 -18.87
N GLN A 83 -19.72 5.37 -19.92
CA GLN A 83 -21.08 4.87 -19.82
C GLN A 83 -21.14 3.62 -18.92
N ASP A 84 -20.25 2.65 -19.16
CA ASP A 84 -20.18 1.43 -18.34
C ASP A 84 -19.92 1.79 -16.87
N ALA A 85 -19.06 2.79 -16.62
CA ALA A 85 -18.76 3.22 -15.27
C ALA A 85 -19.95 3.91 -14.58
N MET A 86 -20.81 4.59 -15.33
CA MET A 86 -22.04 5.19 -14.78
C MET A 86 -23.14 4.15 -14.50
N GLU A 87 -23.05 2.97 -15.12
CA GLU A 87 -23.96 1.84 -14.92
C GLU A 87 -23.44 0.83 -13.88
N GLU A 88 -22.16 0.91 -13.51
CA GLU A 88 -21.56 0.08 -12.47
C GLU A 88 -22.26 0.30 -11.13
N THR A 89 -22.65 -0.80 -10.50
CA THR A 89 -23.30 -0.81 -9.18
C THR A 89 -22.36 -1.27 -8.08
N ARG A 90 -21.31 -2.03 -8.44
CA ARG A 90 -20.35 -2.54 -7.47
C ARG A 90 -19.47 -1.44 -6.92
N LEU A 91 -19.26 -1.47 -5.61
CA LEU A 91 -18.35 -0.61 -4.90
C LEU A 91 -16.89 -1.02 -5.17
N PRO A 92 -15.94 -0.09 -5.14
CA PRO A 92 -14.52 -0.41 -5.33
C PRO A 92 -13.99 -1.52 -4.42
N HIS A 93 -14.54 -1.70 -3.22
CA HIS A 93 -14.11 -2.77 -2.34
C HIS A 93 -14.59 -4.16 -2.80
N GLU A 94 -15.79 -4.25 -3.37
CA GLU A 94 -16.34 -5.50 -3.94
C GLU A 94 -15.54 -5.91 -5.18
N ILE A 95 -15.23 -4.95 -6.05
CA ILE A 95 -14.38 -5.14 -7.23
C ILE A 95 -12.98 -5.68 -6.83
N ARG A 96 -12.39 -5.14 -5.75
CA ARG A 96 -11.10 -5.64 -5.24
C ARG A 96 -11.24 -7.03 -4.62
N ALA A 97 -12.30 -7.28 -3.86
CA ALA A 97 -12.54 -8.59 -3.24
C ALA A 97 -12.64 -9.69 -4.29
N GLU A 98 -13.45 -9.47 -5.32
CA GLU A 98 -13.57 -10.38 -6.47
C GLU A 98 -12.21 -10.60 -7.15
N ALA A 99 -11.46 -9.52 -7.44
CA ALA A 99 -10.16 -9.62 -8.10
C ALA A 99 -9.14 -10.39 -7.27
N PHE A 100 -9.11 -10.18 -5.96
CA PHE A 100 -8.15 -10.84 -5.08
C PHE A 100 -8.50 -12.30 -4.88
N ALA A 101 -9.79 -12.61 -4.70
CA ALA A 101 -10.26 -14.00 -4.64
C ALA A 101 -9.84 -14.78 -5.89
N ASN A 102 -10.10 -14.22 -7.08
CA ASN A 102 -9.81 -14.88 -8.35
C ASN A 102 -8.30 -15.04 -8.65
N HIS A 103 -7.42 -14.26 -8.03
CA HIS A 103 -5.99 -14.24 -8.35
C HIS A 103 -5.07 -14.71 -7.22
N LEU A 104 -5.56 -14.80 -6.00
CA LEU A 104 -4.75 -15.08 -4.82
C LEU A 104 -5.33 -16.22 -3.97
N GLU A 105 -6.65 -16.33 -3.87
CA GLU A 105 -7.28 -17.34 -3.01
C GLU A 105 -7.29 -18.69 -3.73
N GLY A 106 -6.87 -19.75 -3.03
CA GLY A 106 -6.71 -21.09 -3.60
C GLY A 106 -5.39 -21.34 -4.36
N GLU A 107 -4.65 -20.28 -4.68
CA GLU A 107 -3.30 -20.38 -5.24
C GLU A 107 -2.29 -20.85 -4.19
N SER A 108 -1.25 -21.57 -4.60
CA SER A 108 -0.21 -21.97 -3.65
C SER A 108 0.60 -20.75 -3.21
N GLU A 109 0.96 -20.69 -1.92
CA GLU A 109 1.68 -19.54 -1.36
C GLU A 109 2.96 -19.19 -2.13
N SER A 110 3.67 -20.20 -2.65
CA SER A 110 4.89 -20.01 -3.44
C SER A 110 4.64 -19.40 -4.83
N GLU A 111 3.46 -19.60 -5.41
CA GLU A 111 3.08 -19.10 -6.74
C GLU A 111 2.55 -17.67 -6.69
N ILE A 112 2.06 -17.23 -5.52
CA ILE A 112 1.62 -15.85 -5.32
C ILE A 112 2.85 -14.91 -5.35
N GLN A 113 2.92 -14.12 -6.43
CA GLN A 113 4.01 -13.18 -6.74
C GLN A 113 3.50 -11.75 -7.02
N SER A 114 2.25 -11.47 -6.67
CA SER A 114 1.61 -10.17 -6.87
C SER A 114 2.21 -9.09 -5.97
N VAL A 115 2.59 -7.95 -6.55
CA VAL A 115 3.15 -6.79 -5.82
C VAL A 115 2.03 -5.86 -5.32
N GLY A 116 0.87 -5.92 -5.97
CA GLY A 116 -0.25 -5.04 -5.71
C GLY A 116 -1.36 -5.25 -6.73
N TYR A 117 -2.19 -4.22 -6.89
CA TYR A 117 -3.23 -4.18 -7.90
C TYR A 117 -3.16 -2.87 -8.69
N ALA A 118 -3.94 -2.81 -9.76
CA ALA A 118 -3.95 -1.69 -10.66
C ALA A 118 -5.30 -1.42 -11.30
N PHE A 119 -5.54 -0.15 -11.59
CA PHE A 119 -6.74 0.34 -12.26
C PHE A 119 -6.38 1.49 -13.21
N ARG A 120 -7.32 1.90 -14.07
CA ARG A 120 -7.14 2.98 -15.04
C ARG A 120 -8.32 3.96 -15.00
N PRO A 121 -8.08 5.26 -15.16
CA PRO A 121 -9.15 6.23 -15.40
C PRO A 121 -9.93 5.89 -16.68
N VAL A 122 -11.24 6.09 -16.62
CA VAL A 122 -12.16 5.92 -17.76
C VAL A 122 -12.67 7.27 -18.31
N GLN A 123 -12.50 8.34 -17.55
CA GLN A 123 -12.91 9.70 -17.91
C GLN A 123 -11.71 10.63 -18.13
N GLY A 124 -11.93 11.73 -18.86
CA GLY A 124 -10.88 12.70 -19.20
C GLY A 124 -9.82 12.17 -20.18
N ARG A 125 -8.72 12.93 -20.33
CA ARG A 125 -7.60 12.57 -21.23
C ARG A 125 -6.58 11.63 -20.59
N ASP A 126 -6.59 11.54 -19.26
CA ASP A 126 -5.70 10.65 -18.52
C ASP A 126 -6.14 9.19 -18.75
N ARG A 127 -5.18 8.37 -19.19
CA ARG A 127 -5.35 6.92 -19.37
C ARG A 127 -4.23 6.14 -18.67
N THR A 128 -3.42 6.83 -17.86
CA THR A 128 -2.23 6.26 -17.25
C THR A 128 -2.62 5.25 -16.17
N LYS A 129 -1.99 4.07 -16.21
CA LYS A 129 -2.26 2.99 -15.24
C LYS A 129 -1.86 3.43 -13.83
N ARG A 130 -2.76 3.25 -12.85
CA ARG A 130 -2.48 3.44 -11.43
C ARG A 130 -2.03 2.11 -10.83
N LEU A 131 -0.88 2.09 -10.17
CA LEU A 131 -0.37 0.94 -9.44
C LEU A 131 -0.49 1.20 -7.94
N VAL A 132 -1.04 0.23 -7.20
CA VAL A 132 -1.18 0.27 -5.75
C VAL A 132 -0.46 -0.93 -5.14
N PRO A 133 0.82 -0.77 -4.75
CA PRO A 133 1.55 -1.80 -4.02
C PRO A 133 0.89 -2.11 -2.67
N PHE A 134 0.75 -3.40 -2.31
CA PHE A 134 0.16 -3.82 -1.03
C PHE A 134 0.91 -3.24 0.17
N ALA A 135 2.25 -3.14 0.11
CA ALA A 135 3.06 -2.55 1.17
C ALA A 135 2.67 -1.09 1.49
N TRP A 136 2.16 -0.36 0.50
CA TRP A 136 1.76 1.05 0.66
C TRP A 136 0.39 1.24 1.27
N LEU A 137 -0.48 0.23 1.19
CA LEU A 137 -1.75 0.21 1.93
C LEU A 137 -1.48 0.18 3.43
N MET A 138 -0.56 -0.69 3.86
CA MET A 138 -0.15 -0.80 5.27
C MET A 138 0.56 0.45 5.76
N GLU A 139 1.53 0.95 5.01
CA GLU A 139 2.22 2.20 5.39
C GLU A 139 1.29 3.42 5.39
N GLY A 140 0.31 3.46 4.48
CA GLY A 140 -0.71 4.49 4.45
C GLY A 140 -1.62 4.43 5.69
N ALA A 141 -2.09 3.23 6.05
CA ALA A 141 -2.84 3.00 7.28
C ALA A 141 -2.02 3.43 8.51
N ARG A 142 -0.74 3.04 8.60
CA ARG A 142 0.16 3.45 9.68
C ARG A 142 0.34 4.96 9.80
N ILE A 143 0.50 5.67 8.67
CA ILE A 143 0.59 7.13 8.66
C ILE A 143 -0.72 7.76 9.12
N PHE A 144 -1.86 7.21 8.70
CA PHE A 144 -3.18 7.68 9.12
C PHE A 144 -3.39 7.49 10.64
N THR A 145 -3.06 6.32 11.18
CA THR A 145 -3.10 6.04 12.62
C THR A 145 -2.25 7.04 13.41
N TYR A 146 -0.99 7.23 13.00
CA TYR A 146 -0.11 8.24 13.61
C TYR A 146 -0.71 9.65 13.55
N ALA A 147 -1.29 10.02 12.40
CA ALA A 147 -1.86 11.34 12.22
C ALA A 147 -2.93 11.62 13.26
N VAL A 148 -3.87 10.68 13.44
CA VAL A 148 -4.97 10.81 14.40
C VAL A 148 -4.47 10.75 15.84
N GLN A 149 -3.61 9.79 16.18
CA GLN A 149 -3.18 9.56 17.57
C GLN A 149 -2.15 10.57 18.08
N SER A 150 -1.32 11.14 17.22
CA SER A 150 -0.11 11.84 17.66
C SER A 150 0.23 13.10 16.88
N ALA A 151 -0.51 13.45 15.81
CA ALA A 151 -0.19 14.62 14.99
C ALA A 151 -1.40 15.51 14.64
N GLY A 152 -2.45 15.46 15.47
CA GLY A 152 -3.62 16.35 15.35
C GLY A 152 -4.52 16.05 14.15
N GLY A 153 -4.49 14.83 13.61
CA GLY A 153 -5.25 14.40 12.44
C GLY A 153 -4.58 14.75 11.11
N ILE A 154 -5.33 14.54 10.01
CA ILE A 154 -4.99 15.01 8.66
C ILE A 154 -5.84 16.24 8.37
N ASP A 155 -5.21 17.36 8.02
CA ASP A 155 -5.94 18.56 7.60
C ASP A 155 -6.51 18.32 6.20
N VAL A 156 -7.82 18.53 6.05
CA VAL A 156 -8.58 18.28 4.82
C VAL A 156 -9.29 19.56 4.46
N LYS A 157 -8.89 20.15 3.34
CA LYS A 157 -9.49 21.36 2.76
C LYS A 157 -10.19 20.98 1.46
N PRO A 158 -11.49 20.65 1.51
CA PRO A 158 -12.24 20.39 0.29
C PRO A 158 -12.43 21.71 -0.47
N TYR A 159 -12.35 21.66 -1.79
CA TYR A 159 -12.78 22.74 -2.67
C TYR A 159 -13.96 22.22 -3.50
N PRO A 160 -15.15 22.09 -2.88
CA PRO A 160 -16.32 21.51 -3.54
C PRO A 160 -17.01 22.48 -4.50
N ASP A 161 -16.68 23.79 -4.44
CA ASP A 161 -17.38 24.85 -5.18
C ASP A 161 -17.01 24.90 -6.68
N ALA A 162 -16.31 23.90 -7.20
CA ALA A 162 -16.12 23.80 -8.64
C ALA A 162 -17.43 23.37 -9.30
N GLU A 163 -17.88 24.10 -10.32
CA GLU A 163 -19.13 23.85 -11.08
C GLU A 163 -19.28 22.41 -11.62
N ARG A 164 -18.20 21.63 -11.57
CA ARG A 164 -18.08 20.28 -12.16
C ARG A 164 -17.84 19.17 -11.14
N VAL A 165 -18.00 19.41 -9.84
CA VAL A 165 -17.78 18.35 -8.82
C VAL A 165 -18.67 17.13 -9.03
N GLU A 166 -19.89 17.31 -9.55
CA GLU A 166 -20.80 16.21 -9.88
C GLU A 166 -20.26 15.24 -10.94
N THR A 167 -19.44 15.72 -11.89
CA THR A 167 -18.97 14.94 -13.04
C THR A 167 -17.47 14.65 -12.99
N GLU A 168 -16.67 15.55 -12.45
CA GLU A 168 -15.20 15.43 -12.37
C GLU A 168 -14.72 15.02 -10.96
N GLY A 169 -15.56 15.18 -9.94
CA GLY A 169 -15.19 14.97 -8.54
C GLY A 169 -14.53 16.19 -7.90
N ALA A 170 -14.36 16.14 -6.59
CA ALA A 170 -13.74 17.21 -5.83
C ALA A 170 -12.20 17.16 -5.93
N ASN A 171 -11.59 18.34 -5.96
CA ASN A 171 -10.18 18.51 -5.66
C ASN A 171 -10.02 18.84 -4.18
N ILE A 172 -9.25 18.04 -3.46
CA ILE A 172 -9.12 18.16 -2.01
C ILE A 172 -7.65 18.31 -1.65
N VAL A 173 -7.31 19.40 -0.97
CA VAL A 173 -5.96 19.59 -0.46
C VAL A 173 -5.87 18.93 0.91
N VAL A 174 -4.90 18.03 1.06
CA VAL A 174 -4.61 17.33 2.31
C VAL A 174 -3.22 17.70 2.82
N SER A 175 -3.09 17.83 4.14
CA SER A 175 -1.80 17.92 4.81
C SER A 175 -1.54 16.66 5.61
N VAL A 176 -0.60 15.83 5.16
CA VAL A 176 -0.29 14.52 5.75
C VAL A 176 1.05 14.59 6.49
N PRO A 177 1.16 14.11 7.74
CA PRO A 177 2.39 14.26 8.50
C PRO A 177 3.52 13.39 7.95
N SER A 178 4.76 13.89 8.06
CA SER A 178 5.95 13.11 7.72
C SER A 178 6.29 12.06 8.77
N ARG A 179 6.95 10.97 8.34
CA ARG A 179 7.52 9.93 9.20
C ARG A 179 8.85 10.34 9.87
N THR A 180 9.46 11.40 9.37
CA THR A 180 10.78 11.90 9.80
C THR A 180 10.64 12.96 10.88
N GLU A 181 11.49 12.92 11.90
CA GLU A 181 11.53 13.94 12.96
C GLU A 181 11.84 15.32 12.38
N LYS A 182 11.20 16.36 12.93
CA LYS A 182 11.35 17.77 12.54
C LYS A 182 11.02 18.10 11.07
N LYS A 183 10.63 17.11 10.25
CA LYS A 183 10.20 17.35 8.87
C LYS A 183 8.75 17.82 8.87
N GLU A 184 8.49 18.83 8.05
CA GLU A 184 7.15 19.37 7.85
C GLU A 184 6.16 18.33 7.30
N ARG A 185 4.88 18.67 7.38
CA ARG A 185 3.80 17.90 6.75
C ARG A 185 3.89 18.04 5.24
N TYR A 186 3.64 16.95 4.53
CA TYR A 186 3.51 16.98 3.08
C TYR A 186 2.13 17.53 2.73
N GLN A 187 2.08 18.34 1.68
CA GLN A 187 0.84 18.89 1.16
C GLN A 187 0.62 18.32 -0.23
N SER A 188 -0.51 17.64 -0.41
CA SER A 188 -0.91 17.10 -1.70
C SER A 188 -2.33 17.52 -2.03
N ARG A 189 -2.60 17.67 -3.32
CA ARG A 189 -3.94 17.81 -3.87
C ARG A 189 -4.36 16.45 -4.40
N LEU A 190 -5.43 15.91 -3.84
CA LEU A 190 -6.09 14.71 -4.30
C LEU A 190 -7.13 15.12 -5.34
N HIS A 191 -7.08 14.48 -6.50
CA HIS A 191 -7.94 14.75 -7.65
C HIS A 191 -8.98 13.66 -7.80
N SER A 192 -10.11 14.02 -8.40
CA SER A 192 -11.21 13.10 -8.71
C SER A 192 -11.71 12.36 -7.47
N VAL A 193 -11.89 13.09 -6.36
CA VAL A 193 -12.46 12.50 -5.14
C VAL A 193 -13.99 12.56 -5.23
N PRO A 194 -14.69 11.41 -5.27
CA PRO A 194 -16.15 11.42 -5.30
C PRO A 194 -16.71 11.85 -3.95
N VAL A 195 -17.49 12.92 -3.95
CA VAL A 195 -18.14 13.49 -2.75
C VAL A 195 -19.65 13.62 -2.90
N ILE A 196 -20.22 13.34 -4.08
CA ILE A 196 -21.66 13.38 -4.34
C ILE A 196 -22.13 11.97 -4.67
N ASP A 197 -23.26 11.57 -4.09
CA ASP A 197 -23.84 10.26 -4.35
C ASP A 197 -24.68 10.29 -5.64
N ASN A 198 -24.02 10.10 -6.78
CA ASN A 198 -24.65 10.06 -8.10
C ASN A 198 -24.05 8.93 -8.96
N ARG A 199 -24.57 8.73 -10.17
CA ARG A 199 -24.06 7.69 -11.09
C ARG A 199 -22.59 7.91 -11.51
N ALA A 200 -22.12 9.15 -11.56
CA ALA A 200 -20.76 9.46 -11.98
C ALA A 200 -19.69 9.08 -10.93
N LYS A 201 -20.07 8.86 -9.66
CA LYS A 201 -19.13 8.57 -8.55
C LYS A 201 -18.17 7.41 -8.84
N HIS A 202 -18.61 6.38 -9.57
CA HIS A 202 -17.79 5.24 -9.95
C HIS A 202 -16.72 5.66 -10.98
N ALA A 203 -17.10 6.39 -12.03
CA ALA A 203 -16.16 6.93 -13.02
C ALA A 203 -15.15 7.91 -12.39
N ILE A 204 -15.63 8.78 -11.49
CA ILE A 204 -14.80 9.72 -10.73
C ILE A 204 -13.76 8.98 -9.91
N SER A 205 -14.16 7.95 -9.17
CA SER A 205 -13.25 7.19 -8.30
C SER A 205 -12.08 6.55 -9.07
N LEU A 206 -12.31 6.06 -10.29
CA LEU A 206 -11.27 5.49 -11.16
C LEU A 206 -10.29 6.55 -11.67
N GLY A 207 -10.70 7.82 -11.68
CA GLY A 207 -9.89 8.97 -12.05
C GLY A 207 -8.93 9.46 -10.97
N PHE A 208 -8.82 8.77 -9.82
CA PHE A 208 -7.98 9.20 -8.71
C PHE A 208 -6.55 9.51 -9.16
N ASN A 209 -6.04 10.65 -8.71
CA ASN A 209 -4.65 11.06 -8.85
C ASN A 209 -4.25 11.97 -7.68
N SER A 210 -2.96 12.17 -7.49
CA SER A 210 -2.43 13.15 -6.55
C SER A 210 -1.31 13.98 -7.16
N THR A 211 -1.25 15.24 -6.76
CA THR A 211 -0.13 16.13 -7.05
C THR A 211 0.41 16.70 -5.74
N TYR A 212 1.73 16.79 -5.62
CA TYR A 212 2.37 17.34 -4.42
C TYR A 212 2.72 18.81 -4.64
N SER A 213 2.58 19.62 -3.60
CA SER A 213 3.05 21.01 -3.64
C SER A 213 4.58 21.06 -3.74
N GLU A 214 5.08 22.07 -4.44
CA GLU A 214 6.52 22.30 -4.60
C GLU A 214 7.24 22.37 -3.24
N GLY A 215 8.39 21.70 -3.12
CA GLY A 215 9.15 21.58 -1.87
C GLY A 215 8.52 20.69 -0.79
N LYS A 216 7.25 20.31 -0.92
CA LYS A 216 6.51 19.44 0.04
C LYS A 216 6.22 18.06 -0.53
N VAL A 217 7.19 17.53 -1.26
CA VAL A 217 7.12 16.22 -1.92
C VAL A 217 7.74 15.15 -1.02
N PRO A 218 7.10 13.99 -0.81
CA PRO A 218 7.71 12.87 -0.13
C PRO A 218 8.98 12.42 -0.84
N GLU A 219 10.04 12.13 -0.07
CA GLU A 219 11.33 11.79 -0.65
C GLU A 219 11.24 10.58 -1.60
N HIS A 220 10.43 9.58 -1.27
CA HIS A 220 10.26 8.40 -2.12
C HIS A 220 9.57 8.67 -3.46
N SER A 221 8.77 9.73 -3.59
CA SER A 221 8.17 10.09 -4.89
C SER A 221 9.15 10.83 -5.79
N LEU A 222 10.16 11.51 -5.21
CA LEU A 222 11.24 12.15 -5.98
C LEU A 222 12.16 11.13 -6.66
N TRP A 223 12.38 9.97 -6.04
CA TRP A 223 13.29 8.94 -6.57
C TRP A 223 12.63 7.98 -7.57
N SER A 224 11.33 8.14 -7.84
CA SER A 224 10.60 7.29 -8.80
C SER A 224 10.87 7.64 -10.26
N PHE A 225 11.29 8.86 -10.57
CA PHE A 225 11.56 9.32 -11.94
C PHE A 225 12.83 8.70 -12.57
N GLY A 226 13.70 8.08 -11.76
CA GLY A 226 15.07 7.75 -12.15
C GLY A 226 15.32 6.38 -12.78
N TYR A 227 14.36 5.45 -12.78
CA TYR A 227 14.62 4.09 -13.25
C TYR A 227 14.13 3.90 -14.69
N LYS A 228 14.85 4.47 -15.67
CA LYS A 228 14.73 4.07 -17.07
C LYS A 228 15.67 2.89 -17.32
N PHE A 229 15.12 1.71 -17.57
CA PHE A 229 15.88 0.55 -18.01
C PHE A 229 16.08 0.60 -19.52
N LYS A 230 17.20 0.03 -20.00
CA LYS A 230 17.65 0.10 -21.41
C LYS A 230 16.64 -0.48 -22.44
N GLY A 231 15.54 -1.10 -21.99
CA GLY A 231 14.46 -1.64 -22.83
C GLY A 231 13.05 -1.18 -22.42
N ASP A 232 12.92 -0.10 -21.65
CA ASP A 232 11.61 0.43 -21.30
C ASP A 232 10.89 1.00 -22.53
N GLN A 233 9.67 0.53 -22.78
CA GLN A 233 8.75 1.10 -23.77
C GLN A 233 7.97 2.29 -23.16
N GLU A 234 7.54 3.25 -23.96
CA GLU A 234 6.70 4.37 -23.50
C GLU A 234 5.40 3.90 -22.84
N GLU A 235 4.85 2.76 -23.28
CA GLU A 235 3.66 2.13 -22.68
C GLU A 235 3.86 1.63 -21.24
N SER A 236 5.10 1.60 -20.74
CA SER A 236 5.43 1.24 -19.35
C SER A 236 5.16 2.37 -18.34
N HIS A 237 4.77 3.57 -18.80
CA HIS A 237 4.43 4.67 -17.93
C HIS A 237 3.19 4.36 -17.08
N SER A 238 3.42 4.24 -15.77
CA SER A 238 2.40 4.02 -14.76
C SER A 238 2.65 4.94 -13.57
N LEU A 239 1.56 5.36 -12.92
CA LEU A 239 1.61 6.15 -11.70
C LEU A 239 1.50 5.22 -10.50
N ILE A 240 2.54 5.21 -9.68
CA ILE A 240 2.54 4.47 -8.43
C ILE A 240 1.92 5.34 -7.35
N THR A 241 0.90 4.81 -6.69
CA THR A 241 0.31 5.41 -5.49
C THR A 241 1.27 5.27 -4.32
N TYR A 242 1.46 6.33 -3.53
CA TYR A 242 2.33 6.34 -2.36
C TYR A 242 1.56 6.26 -1.04
N PRO A 243 2.24 5.91 0.07
CA PRO A 243 1.60 5.83 1.38
C PRO A 243 0.87 7.11 1.81
N HIS A 244 1.36 8.29 1.42
CA HIS A 244 0.72 9.56 1.76
C HIS A 244 -0.56 9.80 0.97
N ASP A 245 -0.69 9.24 -0.23
CA ASP A 245 -1.93 9.30 -1.02
C ASP A 245 -3.01 8.43 -0.35
N VAL A 246 -2.63 7.22 0.09
CA VAL A 246 -3.50 6.31 0.84
C VAL A 246 -3.93 6.94 2.16
N ALA A 247 -2.98 7.45 2.96
CA ALA A 247 -3.26 8.13 4.22
C ALA A 247 -4.14 9.36 4.01
N GLY A 248 -3.85 10.16 2.97
CA GLY A 248 -4.65 11.32 2.59
C GLY A 248 -6.10 10.94 2.29
N MET A 249 -6.33 9.91 1.48
CA MET A 249 -7.68 9.42 1.17
C MET A 249 -8.41 8.84 2.39
N LEU A 250 -7.72 8.18 3.32
CA LEU A 250 -8.30 7.76 4.60
C LEU A 250 -8.70 8.99 5.45
N GLY A 251 -7.85 10.01 5.48
CA GLY A 251 -8.15 11.30 6.12
C GLY A 251 -9.37 11.99 5.54
N VAL A 252 -9.48 12.06 4.21
CA VAL A 252 -10.66 12.59 3.51
C VAL A 252 -11.90 11.77 3.85
N SER A 253 -11.81 10.45 3.79
CA SER A 253 -12.94 9.57 4.09
C SER A 253 -13.44 9.79 5.53
N ALA A 254 -12.52 9.86 6.50
CA ALA A 254 -12.85 10.14 7.89
C ALA A 254 -13.45 11.55 8.09
N HIS A 255 -12.88 12.57 7.42
CA HIS A 255 -13.39 13.94 7.48
C HIS A 255 -14.83 14.02 6.97
N PHE A 256 -15.13 13.51 5.77
CA PHE A 256 -16.47 13.58 5.19
C PHE A 256 -17.48 12.76 5.98
N MET A 257 -17.09 11.56 6.44
CA MET A 257 -17.97 10.71 7.23
C MET A 257 -18.33 11.37 8.57
N VAL A 258 -17.36 11.93 9.30
CA VAL A 258 -17.60 12.50 10.65
C VAL A 258 -18.18 13.91 10.59
N LYS A 259 -17.61 14.80 9.76
CA LYS A 259 -17.96 16.23 9.73
C LYS A 259 -19.12 16.55 8.80
N MET A 260 -19.28 15.80 7.72
CA MET A 260 -20.29 16.07 6.69
C MET A 260 -21.36 14.97 6.59
N GLN A 261 -21.30 13.94 7.44
CA GLN A 261 -22.22 12.78 7.41
C GLN A 261 -22.32 12.14 6.02
N ASN A 262 -21.21 12.16 5.28
CA ASN A 262 -21.14 11.72 3.89
C ASN A 262 -20.18 10.55 3.76
N LYS A 263 -20.73 9.38 3.42
CA LYS A 263 -19.97 8.13 3.25
C LYS A 263 -19.39 7.94 1.84
N VAL A 264 -19.75 8.78 0.86
CA VAL A 264 -19.34 8.57 -0.54
C VAL A 264 -17.83 8.43 -0.71
N PRO A 265 -16.97 9.30 -0.12
CA PRO A 265 -15.52 9.12 -0.24
C PRO A 265 -15.01 7.84 0.42
N TRP A 266 -15.70 7.35 1.45
CA TRP A 266 -15.37 6.10 2.11
C TRP A 266 -15.73 4.90 1.23
N ASP A 267 -16.95 4.85 0.71
CA ASP A 267 -17.47 3.76 -0.11
C ASP A 267 -16.74 3.66 -1.46
N MET A 268 -16.41 4.80 -2.05
CA MET A 268 -15.73 4.90 -3.35
C MET A 268 -14.20 4.93 -3.24
N ASN A 269 -13.63 4.64 -2.08
CA ASN A 269 -12.18 4.64 -1.92
C ASN A 269 -11.54 3.46 -2.69
N GLN A 270 -10.67 3.80 -3.65
CA GLN A 270 -9.93 2.83 -4.47
C GLN A 270 -8.85 2.07 -3.67
N PHE A 271 -8.54 2.50 -2.46
CA PHE A 271 -7.57 1.85 -1.58
C PHE A 271 -8.24 0.83 -0.66
N ALA A 272 -7.66 -0.37 -0.61
CA ALA A 272 -8.08 -1.36 0.37
C ALA A 272 -7.83 -0.85 1.80
N LYS A 273 -8.68 -1.26 2.73
CA LYS A 273 -8.66 -0.80 4.12
C LYS A 273 -8.21 -1.99 4.95
N PRO A 274 -6.92 -2.10 5.28
CA PRO A 274 -6.40 -3.31 5.88
C PRO A 274 -7.02 -3.57 7.24
N SER A 275 -7.24 -4.84 7.57
CA SER A 275 -7.71 -5.29 8.89
C SER A 275 -6.60 -5.16 9.94
N GLN A 276 -6.94 -5.31 11.22
CA GLN A 276 -5.95 -5.36 12.29
C GLN A 276 -5.02 -6.58 12.12
N LEU A 277 -5.56 -7.71 11.67
CA LEU A 277 -4.79 -8.91 11.36
C LEU A 277 -3.67 -8.63 10.33
N ALA A 278 -3.99 -7.91 9.26
CA ALA A 278 -2.99 -7.56 8.26
C ALA A 278 -1.99 -6.51 8.75
N ALA A 279 -2.43 -5.57 9.60
CA ALA A 279 -1.53 -4.62 10.26
C ALA A 279 -0.53 -5.34 11.18
N ASP A 280 -0.98 -6.32 11.97
CA ASP A 280 -0.12 -7.14 12.83
C ASP A 280 0.87 -7.99 12.04
N PHE A 281 0.41 -8.63 10.97
CA PHE A 281 1.29 -9.35 10.06
C PHE A 281 2.37 -8.42 9.48
N TYR A 282 1.98 -7.24 8.99
CA TYR A 282 2.92 -6.24 8.48
C TYR A 282 3.94 -5.83 9.56
N ARG A 283 3.47 -5.59 10.78
CA ARG A 283 4.29 -5.20 11.93
C ARG A 283 5.35 -6.26 12.25
N LYS A 284 4.97 -7.55 12.30
CA LYS A 284 5.92 -8.66 12.45
C LYS A 284 6.88 -8.75 11.26
N LEU A 285 6.38 -8.63 10.03
CA LEU A 285 7.19 -8.66 8.82
C LEU A 285 8.28 -7.58 8.81
N ARG A 286 7.99 -6.38 9.32
CA ARG A 286 8.95 -5.26 9.40
C ARG A 286 9.93 -5.37 10.58
N ASN A 287 9.58 -6.06 11.65
CA ASN A 287 10.33 -6.05 12.91
C ASN A 287 10.94 -7.39 13.32
N ASN A 288 10.53 -8.50 12.72
CA ASN A 288 10.94 -9.83 13.14
C ASN A 288 11.45 -10.69 11.97
N VAL A 289 11.46 -10.16 10.74
CA VAL A 289 11.86 -10.95 9.56
C VAL A 289 13.10 -10.36 8.89
N LEU A 290 14.04 -11.25 8.59
CA LEU A 290 15.19 -11.00 7.72
C LEU A 290 15.16 -11.95 6.54
N ILE A 291 15.81 -11.55 5.45
CA ILE A 291 16.07 -12.39 4.28
C ILE A 291 17.57 -12.44 4.01
N THR A 292 18.04 -13.62 3.63
CA THR A 292 19.41 -13.84 3.20
C THR A 292 19.60 -13.29 1.79
N ASP A 293 20.60 -12.44 1.61
CA ASP A 293 20.93 -11.81 0.34
C ASP A 293 22.37 -12.16 -0.05
N PRO A 294 22.57 -13.10 -0.99
CA PRO A 294 23.89 -13.54 -1.39
C PRO A 294 24.70 -12.45 -2.11
N SER A 295 24.04 -11.38 -2.59
CA SER A 295 24.70 -10.26 -3.28
C SER A 295 25.36 -9.24 -2.34
N ILE A 296 25.16 -9.37 -1.03
CA ILE A 296 25.82 -8.52 -0.02
C ILE A 296 27.20 -9.10 0.30
N GLU A 297 28.24 -8.25 0.19
CA GLU A 297 29.60 -8.58 0.61
C GLU A 297 29.73 -8.58 2.15
N GLY A 298 30.55 -9.47 2.68
CA GLY A 298 30.85 -9.58 4.11
C GLY A 298 30.20 -10.78 4.82
N LYS A 299 30.41 -10.84 6.15
CA LYS A 299 29.99 -11.96 7.00
C LYS A 299 28.47 -12.02 7.20
N ASP A 300 27.84 -10.85 7.28
CA ASP A 300 26.40 -10.72 7.55
C ASP A 300 25.61 -10.46 6.27
N LYS A 301 25.17 -11.54 5.62
CA LYS A 301 24.38 -11.48 4.39
C LYS A 301 22.87 -11.27 4.62
N ASN A 302 22.46 -10.88 5.83
CA ASN A 302 21.05 -10.79 6.20
C ASN A 302 20.58 -9.33 6.15
N ARG A 303 19.48 -9.09 5.42
CA ARG A 303 18.87 -7.76 5.30
C ARG A 303 17.37 -7.80 5.59
N LYS A 304 16.78 -6.61 5.70
CA LYS A 304 15.33 -6.45 5.68
C LYS A 304 14.77 -6.68 4.27
N LEU A 305 13.47 -6.97 4.23
CA LEU A 305 12.73 -7.07 2.98
C LEU A 305 12.62 -5.71 2.29
N TYR A 306 12.81 -5.72 0.97
CA TYR A 306 12.49 -4.62 0.09
C TYR A 306 10.96 -4.50 -0.09
N VAL A 307 10.51 -3.33 -0.53
CA VAL A 307 9.08 -3.02 -0.76
C VAL A 307 8.33 -4.10 -1.56
N PRO A 308 8.80 -4.53 -2.75
CA PRO A 308 8.11 -5.58 -3.51
C PRO A 308 8.07 -6.93 -2.80
N GLU A 309 9.09 -7.29 -2.01
CA GLU A 309 9.08 -8.53 -1.23
C GLU A 309 8.05 -8.45 -0.10
N VAL A 310 7.95 -7.30 0.57
CA VAL A 310 6.91 -7.04 1.56
C VAL A 310 5.53 -7.13 0.92
N SER A 311 5.35 -6.52 -0.25
CA SER A 311 4.12 -6.58 -1.02
C SER A 311 3.73 -8.02 -1.40
N ILE A 312 4.68 -8.84 -1.86
CA ILE A 312 4.44 -10.25 -2.19
C ILE A 312 4.04 -11.04 -0.95
N MET A 313 4.68 -10.79 0.20
CA MET A 313 4.28 -11.42 1.46
C MET A 313 2.87 -11.01 1.90
N LEU A 314 2.45 -9.77 1.64
CA LEU A 314 1.07 -9.33 1.88
C LEU A 314 0.08 -9.95 0.88
N ALA A 315 0.48 -10.17 -0.37
CA ALA A 315 -0.34 -10.90 -1.34
C ALA A 315 -0.54 -12.36 -0.91
N ARG A 316 0.52 -13.00 -0.41
CA ARG A 316 0.47 -14.35 0.16
C ARG A 316 -0.43 -14.42 1.39
N LEU A 317 -0.38 -13.39 2.24
CA LEU A 317 -1.32 -13.26 3.35
C LEU A 317 -2.76 -13.26 2.83
N ILE A 318 -3.08 -12.41 1.85
CA ILE A 318 -4.44 -12.35 1.27
C ILE A 318 -4.87 -13.73 0.77
N GLY A 319 -4.04 -14.40 -0.02
CA GLY A 319 -4.38 -15.73 -0.54
C GLY A 319 -4.57 -16.79 0.55
N ARG A 320 -3.90 -16.63 1.70
CA ARG A 320 -3.95 -17.59 2.82
C ARG A 320 -5.17 -17.42 3.72
N VAL A 321 -5.57 -16.18 4.01
CA VAL A 321 -6.67 -15.89 4.96
C VAL A 321 -7.92 -15.32 4.31
N GLY A 322 -7.84 -14.95 3.03
CA GLY A 322 -8.92 -14.32 2.29
C GLY A 322 -8.88 -12.80 2.35
N THR A 323 -9.53 -12.18 1.37
CA THR A 323 -9.56 -10.73 1.19
C THR A 323 -10.34 -10.02 2.30
N GLU A 324 -11.47 -10.60 2.71
CA GLU A 324 -12.33 -10.04 3.76
C GLU A 324 -11.60 -9.98 5.12
N GLU A 325 -10.79 -10.99 5.44
CA GLU A 325 -10.02 -11.07 6.69
C GLU A 325 -8.78 -10.18 6.71
N SER A 326 -8.25 -9.79 5.56
CA SER A 326 -6.95 -9.09 5.47
C SER A 326 -7.03 -7.66 4.95
N MET A 327 -7.84 -7.40 3.92
CA MET A 327 -7.82 -6.14 3.16
C MET A 327 -9.15 -5.38 3.22
N PHE A 328 -10.06 -5.84 4.08
CA PHE A 328 -11.30 -5.17 4.42
C PHE A 328 -11.35 -4.91 5.92
N TRP A 329 -11.68 -3.69 6.31
CA TRP A 329 -11.92 -3.35 7.70
C TRP A 329 -13.40 -3.58 8.00
N MET A 330 -13.69 -4.35 9.06
CA MET A 330 -15.06 -4.64 9.47
C MET A 330 -15.30 -4.18 10.91
N ALA A 331 -16.34 -3.36 11.10
CA ALA A 331 -16.77 -2.96 12.44
C ALA A 331 -17.17 -4.19 13.28
N GLY A 332 -16.70 -4.25 14.53
CA GLY A 332 -16.96 -5.36 15.45
C GLY A 332 -15.88 -6.46 15.42
N ARG A 333 -15.24 -6.69 14.26
CA ARG A 333 -14.05 -7.55 14.17
C ARG A 333 -12.77 -6.76 14.40
N ASP A 334 -12.66 -5.63 13.74
CA ASP A 334 -11.47 -4.79 13.76
C ASP A 334 -11.68 -3.54 14.63
N PRO A 335 -10.68 -3.12 15.44
CA PRO A 335 -10.66 -1.76 15.98
C PRO A 335 -10.68 -0.75 14.84
N ARG A 336 -10.98 0.52 15.11
CA ARG A 336 -10.96 1.54 14.05
C ARG A 336 -9.54 1.64 13.44
N PRO A 337 -9.38 1.91 12.14
CA PRO A 337 -8.05 2.02 11.51
C PRO A 337 -7.17 3.12 12.12
N ASP A 338 -7.77 4.12 12.76
CA ASP A 338 -7.06 5.17 13.50
C ASP A 338 -6.56 4.73 14.89
N SER A 339 -6.85 3.50 15.30
CA SER A 339 -6.54 2.93 16.62
C SER A 339 -5.65 1.68 16.58
N TYR A 340 -5.15 1.29 15.41
CA TYR A 340 -4.27 0.13 15.27
C TYR A 340 -2.97 0.27 16.08
N ASP A 341 -2.50 -0.84 16.64
CA ASP A 341 -1.20 -0.90 17.31
C ASP A 341 -0.07 -1.09 16.30
N TRP A 342 0.83 -0.10 16.22
CA TRP A 342 2.01 -0.14 15.37
C TRP A 342 3.33 -0.18 16.16
N SER A 343 3.26 -0.46 17.47
CA SER A 343 4.42 -0.63 18.35
C SER A 343 5.31 -1.79 17.90
N ILE A 344 6.59 -1.75 18.29
CA ILE A 344 7.50 -2.84 17.99
C ILE A 344 7.11 -4.05 18.88
N PRO A 345 6.91 -5.26 18.33
CA PRO A 345 6.44 -6.39 19.14
C PRO A 345 7.35 -6.68 20.34
N GLY A 346 6.83 -6.56 21.56
CA GLY A 346 7.58 -6.78 22.80
C GLY A 346 8.40 -5.59 23.29
N GLU A 347 8.18 -4.39 22.73
CA GLU A 347 8.67 -3.13 23.27
C GLU A 347 7.46 -2.25 23.62
N ASP A 348 7.26 -1.97 24.91
CA ASP A 348 6.25 -1.02 25.42
C ASP A 348 6.68 0.45 25.24
#